data_AF-A0A1S1GUP0-F1
#
_entry.id   AF-A0A1S1GUP0-F1
#
_cell.length_a   1.000
_cell.length_b   1.000
_cell.length_c   1.000
_cell.angle_alpha   90.00
_cell.angle_beta   90.00
_cell.angle_gamma   90.00
#
_symmetry.space_group_name_H-M   'P 1'
#
loop_
_entity.id
_entity.type
_entity.pdbx_description
1 polymer ?
#
loop_
_entity_poly.entity_id
_entity_poly.type
_entity_poly.pdbx_seq_one_letter_code
_entity_poly.pdbx_strand_id
1 'polypeptide(L)'
;MKKNMYLLLALTCVSLIGSTLLEFTLSLHYLDRTHDSKMFTLILITTMVVGFAVNPLIGYIVDKFSKKYLVIIAEFISLLGLSIFYYHSQFLSTVIGIIILNCILAIADSISLVVFQSDMRALVGEKLLETYIIYNRIVTRIMLIVTPLLGGLIYSIINVKSILMIAFITEFLSLLIILFMKFTKLNVANQAIHQNKNSNFYNDFKEVFQFVRINKLLYLIFFTSFLINFLFSFITIGTQTSIVNIFHLSASNIGLIGTFVSLGSILTTLNMNKLKKKGYNQFFYLSIALMALIIIINLIPFFILSNYILVFIIIGSLIGGVATALFTIPNSIYKQLILPENIKKK
;
A
#
# COMPACT_ATOMS: atom_id res chain seq x y z
N MET A 1 16.12 11.87 13.46
CA MET A 1 16.34 11.13 12.20
C MET A 1 16.38 9.63 12.44
N LYS A 2 17.43 9.02 13.04
CA LYS A 2 17.42 7.56 13.36
C LYS A 2 16.19 7.10 14.17
N LYS A 3 15.83 7.83 15.23
CA LYS A 3 14.61 7.54 16.04
C LYS A 3 13.33 7.52 15.19
N ASN A 4 13.14 8.51 14.30
CA ASN A 4 11.95 8.58 13.43
C ASN A 4 11.90 7.41 12.45
N MET A 5 13.03 6.94 11.93
CA MET A 5 13.07 5.75 11.07
C MET A 5 12.50 4.52 11.78
N TYR A 6 12.95 4.24 13.02
CA TYR A 6 12.44 3.11 13.79
C TYR A 6 10.97 3.29 14.17
N LEU A 7 10.55 4.51 14.53
CA LEU A 7 9.14 4.81 14.80
C LEU A 7 8.27 4.59 13.56
N LEU A 8 8.72 5.00 12.37
CA LEU A 8 7.98 4.78 11.12
C LEU A 8 7.87 3.29 10.77
N LEU A 9 8.92 2.50 11.00
CA LEU A 9 8.88 1.05 10.81
C LEU A 9 7.90 0.40 11.80
N ALA A 10 7.94 0.79 13.07
CA ALA A 10 7.00 0.31 14.08
C ALA A 10 5.55 0.71 13.74
N LEU A 11 5.33 1.95 13.31
CA LEU A 11 4.03 2.43 12.84
C LEU A 11 3.53 1.58 11.68
N THR A 12 4.38 1.33 10.67
CA THR A 12 4.02 0.49 9.52
C THR A 12 3.57 -0.90 9.96
N CYS A 13 4.27 -1.54 10.91
CA CYS A 13 3.86 -2.84 11.44
C CYS A 13 2.48 -2.76 12.11
N VAL A 14 2.31 -1.82 13.04
CA VAL A 14 1.10 -1.72 13.87
C VAL A 14 -0.11 -1.36 13.01
N SER A 15 0.00 -0.36 12.13
CA SER A 15 -1.09 0.02 11.21
C SER A 15 -1.46 -1.13 10.27
N LEU A 16 -0.47 -1.82 9.67
CA LEU A 16 -0.77 -2.96 8.80
C LEU A 16 -1.48 -4.09 9.57
N ILE A 17 -1.05 -4.39 10.81
CA ILE A 17 -1.77 -5.37 11.64
C ILE A 17 -3.20 -4.91 11.89
N GLY A 18 -3.43 -3.67 12.26
CA GLY A 18 -4.77 -3.15 12.56
C GLY A 18 -5.69 -3.19 11.35
N SER A 19 -5.38 -2.39 10.32
CA SER A 19 -6.26 -2.13 9.19
C SER A 19 -6.52 -3.39 8.38
N THR A 20 -5.47 -4.13 7.99
CA THR A 20 -5.62 -5.27 7.08
C THR A 20 -6.23 -6.50 7.75
N LEU A 21 -5.95 -6.72 9.05
CA LEU A 21 -6.59 -7.79 9.82
C LEU A 21 -8.07 -7.51 9.98
N LEU A 22 -8.43 -6.28 10.39
CA LEU A 22 -9.83 -5.88 10.52
C LEU A 22 -10.57 -6.03 9.18
N GLU A 23 -10.00 -5.49 8.10
CA GLU A 23 -10.58 -5.56 6.76
C GLU A 23 -10.79 -7.01 6.32
N PHE A 24 -9.76 -7.86 6.43
CA PHE A 24 -9.85 -9.27 6.07
C PHE A 24 -10.89 -10.02 6.90
N THR A 25 -10.85 -9.83 8.22
CA THR A 25 -11.72 -10.54 9.15
C THR A 25 -13.19 -10.09 9.04
N LEU A 26 -13.47 -8.81 8.86
CA LEU A 26 -14.85 -8.34 8.62
C LEU A 26 -15.40 -8.83 7.28
N SER A 27 -14.55 -8.85 6.25
CA SER A 27 -14.92 -9.42 4.95
C SER A 27 -15.27 -10.90 5.10
N LEU A 28 -14.41 -11.67 5.77
CA LEU A 28 -14.63 -13.09 6.04
C LEU A 28 -15.89 -13.34 6.88
N HIS A 29 -16.13 -12.52 7.91
CA HIS A 29 -17.34 -12.58 8.72
C HIS A 29 -18.62 -12.43 7.89
N TYR A 30 -18.62 -11.49 6.94
CA TYR A 30 -19.75 -11.31 6.04
C TYR A 30 -19.93 -12.48 5.09
N LEU A 31 -18.83 -13.01 4.53
CA LEU A 31 -18.85 -14.16 3.64
C LEU A 31 -19.41 -15.41 4.33
N ASP A 32 -18.97 -15.70 5.54
CA ASP A 32 -19.44 -16.87 6.30
C ASP A 32 -20.93 -16.80 6.64
N ARG A 33 -21.45 -15.58 6.87
CA ARG A 33 -22.87 -15.35 7.20
C ARG A 33 -23.79 -15.43 5.98
N THR A 34 -23.32 -14.95 4.83
CA THR A 34 -24.17 -14.70 3.65
C THR A 34 -23.88 -15.63 2.47
N HIS A 35 -22.72 -16.29 2.49
CA HIS A 35 -22.16 -17.07 1.39
C HIS A 35 -22.03 -16.27 0.07
N ASP A 36 -22.02 -14.94 0.14
CA ASP A 36 -21.90 -14.06 -1.03
C ASP A 36 -20.44 -13.62 -1.28
N SER A 37 -19.75 -14.40 -2.11
CA SER A 37 -18.37 -14.13 -2.54
C SER A 37 -18.21 -12.83 -3.32
N LYS A 38 -19.27 -12.31 -3.95
CA LYS A 38 -19.20 -11.04 -4.70
C LYS A 38 -19.10 -9.87 -3.73
N MET A 39 -19.94 -9.87 -2.69
CA MET A 39 -19.93 -8.83 -1.67
C MET A 39 -18.66 -8.86 -0.83
N PHE A 40 -18.14 -10.04 -0.50
CA PHE A 40 -16.80 -10.20 0.08
C PHE A 40 -15.73 -9.45 -0.73
N THR A 41 -15.69 -9.70 -2.04
CA THR A 41 -14.72 -9.07 -2.94
C THR A 41 -14.93 -7.56 -3.04
N LEU A 42 -16.19 -7.11 -3.06
CA LEU A 42 -16.54 -5.69 -3.11
C LEU A 42 -16.08 -4.95 -1.85
N ILE A 43 -16.23 -5.55 -0.67
CA ILE A 43 -15.75 -4.98 0.60
C ILE A 43 -14.23 -4.75 0.55
N LEU A 44 -13.45 -5.74 0.08
CA LEU A 44 -11.99 -5.64 -0.05
C LEU A 44 -11.54 -4.59 -1.08
N ILE A 45 -12.25 -4.47 -2.21
CA ILE A 45 -11.87 -3.50 -3.25
C ILE A 45 -12.25 -2.07 -2.84
N THR A 46 -13.25 -1.89 -1.97
CA THR A 46 -13.75 -0.58 -1.58
C THR A 46 -12.65 0.29 -0.93
N THR A 47 -11.83 -0.26 -0.04
CA THR A 47 -10.72 0.46 0.60
C THR A 47 -9.72 1.01 -0.42
N MET A 48 -9.35 0.18 -1.42
CA MET A 48 -8.44 0.58 -2.50
C MET A 48 -9.03 1.70 -3.36
N VAL A 49 -10.31 1.59 -3.72
CA VAL A 49 -11.00 2.59 -4.55
C VAL A 49 -11.13 3.92 -3.82
N VAL A 50 -11.54 3.88 -2.55
CA VAL A 50 -11.66 5.07 -1.70
C VAL A 50 -10.29 5.76 -1.55
N GLY A 51 -9.25 5.00 -1.21
CA GLY A 51 -7.90 5.54 -1.10
C GLY A 51 -7.44 6.19 -2.41
N PHE A 52 -7.61 5.51 -3.55
CA PHE A 52 -7.23 6.06 -4.86
C PHE A 52 -7.98 7.35 -5.21
N ALA A 53 -9.29 7.40 -4.94
CA ALA A 53 -10.14 8.55 -5.24
C ALA A 53 -9.82 9.77 -4.37
N VAL A 54 -9.51 9.56 -3.08
CA VAL A 54 -9.35 10.64 -2.11
C VAL A 54 -7.89 11.14 -2.01
N ASN A 55 -6.89 10.31 -2.37
CA ASN A 55 -5.48 10.67 -2.27
C ASN A 55 -5.08 12.01 -2.93
N PRO A 56 -5.53 12.36 -4.16
CA PRO A 56 -5.20 13.65 -4.76
C PRO A 56 -5.75 14.85 -3.98
N LEU A 57 -6.97 14.72 -3.45
CA LEU A 57 -7.61 15.76 -2.62
C LEU A 57 -6.87 15.91 -1.29
N ILE A 58 -6.47 14.79 -0.68
CA ILE A 58 -5.66 14.78 0.54
C ILE A 58 -4.31 15.46 0.29
N GLY A 59 -3.64 15.20 -0.84
CA GLY A 59 -2.39 15.88 -1.21
C GLY A 59 -2.52 17.40 -1.15
N TYR A 60 -3.58 17.93 -1.75
CA TYR A 60 -3.90 19.36 -1.69
C TYR A 60 -4.15 19.89 -0.27
N ILE A 61 -4.81 19.11 0.59
CA ILE A 61 -5.07 19.49 1.99
C ILE A 61 -3.76 19.47 2.81
N VAL A 62 -2.95 18.43 2.63
CA VAL A 62 -1.68 18.18 3.34
C VAL A 62 -0.68 19.31 3.14
N ASP A 63 -0.78 20.03 2.02
CA ASP A 63 0.06 21.17 1.71
C ASP A 63 -0.33 22.47 2.41
N LYS A 64 -1.58 22.59 2.86
CA LYS A 64 -2.10 23.81 3.49
C LYS A 64 -2.09 23.77 5.01
N PHE A 65 -2.13 22.58 5.59
CA PHE A 65 -2.24 22.40 7.03
C PHE A 65 -0.99 21.78 7.63
N SER A 66 -0.86 21.88 8.95
CA SER A 66 0.23 21.23 9.66
C SER A 66 0.10 19.71 9.58
N LYS A 67 1.03 19.08 8.87
CA LYS A 67 1.09 17.64 8.58
C LYS A 67 0.94 16.77 9.82
N LYS A 68 1.66 17.07 10.91
CA LYS A 68 1.54 16.33 12.19
C LYS A 68 0.10 16.36 12.72
N TYR A 69 -0.56 17.51 12.63
CA TYR A 69 -1.92 17.69 13.15
C TYR A 69 -2.94 16.94 12.30
N LEU A 70 -2.78 16.95 10.97
CA LEU A 70 -3.64 16.18 10.07
C LEU A 70 -3.58 14.68 10.36
N VAL A 71 -2.38 14.13 10.55
CA VAL A 71 -2.22 12.70 10.91
C VAL A 71 -2.88 12.41 12.26
N ILE A 72 -2.66 13.26 13.28
CA ILE A 72 -3.29 13.06 14.60
C ILE A 72 -4.82 13.09 14.48
N ILE A 73 -5.40 14.02 13.72
CA ILE A 73 -6.85 14.07 13.48
C ILE A 73 -7.32 12.79 12.79
N ALA A 74 -6.60 12.33 11.77
CA ALA A 74 -6.95 11.11 11.04
C ALA A 74 -7.02 9.89 11.98
N GLU A 75 -6.01 9.71 12.84
CA GLU A 75 -5.98 8.64 13.84
C GLU A 75 -7.15 8.77 14.85
N PHE A 76 -7.48 9.99 15.28
CA PHE A 76 -8.65 10.21 16.13
C PHE A 76 -9.97 9.87 15.41
N ILE A 77 -10.09 10.17 14.11
CA ILE A 77 -11.25 9.78 13.30
C ILE A 77 -11.36 8.25 13.23
N SER A 78 -10.25 7.54 13.02
CA SER A 78 -10.21 6.07 13.05
C SER A 78 -10.67 5.52 14.40
N LEU A 79 -10.11 6.03 15.51
CA LEU A 79 -10.48 5.62 16.87
C LEU A 79 -11.94 5.89 17.19
N LEU A 80 -12.48 7.04 16.78
CA LEU A 80 -13.88 7.37 16.94
C LEU A 80 -14.77 6.44 16.11
N GLY A 81 -14.42 6.20 14.85
CA GLY A 81 -15.13 5.25 13.97
C GLY A 81 -15.19 3.86 14.59
N LEU A 82 -14.04 3.33 15.01
CA LEU A 82 -13.96 2.03 15.69
C LEU A 82 -14.78 2.00 16.98
N SER A 83 -14.75 3.07 17.78
CA SER A 83 -15.54 3.15 19.02
C SER A 83 -17.04 3.13 18.74
N ILE A 84 -17.52 3.91 17.76
CA ILE A 84 -18.94 3.97 17.38
C ILE A 84 -19.42 2.59 16.93
N PHE A 85 -18.64 1.94 16.05
CA PHE A 85 -18.95 0.59 15.54
C PHE A 85 -18.79 -0.51 16.60
N TYR A 86 -17.94 -0.32 17.61
CA TYR A 86 -17.84 -1.23 18.75
C TYR A 86 -19.16 -1.27 19.56
N TYR A 87 -19.69 -0.10 19.91
CA TYR A 87 -20.96 0.00 20.63
C TYR A 87 -22.17 -0.37 19.76
N HIS A 88 -22.10 -0.14 18.45
CA HIS A 88 -23.15 -0.45 17.49
C HIS A 88 -22.78 -1.60 16.55
N SER A 89 -22.14 -2.65 17.08
CA SER A 89 -21.59 -3.75 16.26
C SER A 89 -22.63 -4.48 15.41
N GLN A 90 -23.93 -4.32 15.70
CA GLN A 90 -25.02 -4.83 14.88
C GLN A 90 -24.98 -4.30 13.43
N PHE A 91 -24.49 -3.07 13.19
CA PHE A 91 -24.40 -2.56 11.82
C PHE A 91 -23.40 -3.33 10.96
N LEU A 92 -22.42 -3.99 11.58
CA LEU A 92 -21.43 -4.82 10.89
C LEU A 92 -21.99 -6.16 10.39
N SER A 93 -23.24 -6.50 10.71
CA SER A 93 -23.92 -7.61 10.03
C SER A 93 -24.38 -7.24 8.62
N THR A 94 -24.31 -5.96 8.24
CA THR A 94 -24.70 -5.47 6.92
C THR A 94 -23.46 -5.06 6.11
N VAL A 95 -23.48 -5.29 4.79
CA VAL A 95 -22.39 -4.84 3.89
C VAL A 95 -22.17 -3.34 4.04
N ILE A 96 -23.26 -2.57 4.13
CA ILE A 96 -23.22 -1.11 4.20
C ILE A 96 -22.46 -0.65 5.45
N GLY A 97 -22.72 -1.26 6.61
CA GLY A 97 -21.99 -0.93 7.84
C GLY A 97 -20.50 -1.23 7.73
N ILE A 98 -20.13 -2.37 7.15
CA ILE A 98 -18.72 -2.73 6.92
C ILE A 98 -18.06 -1.73 5.96
N ILE A 99 -18.71 -1.40 4.84
CA ILE A 99 -18.23 -0.43 3.86
C ILE A 99 -18.01 0.94 4.49
N ILE A 100 -18.97 1.42 5.28
CA ILE A 100 -18.85 2.73 5.94
C ILE A 100 -17.63 2.76 6.88
N LEU A 101 -17.46 1.73 7.71
CA LEU A 101 -16.30 1.65 8.60
C LEU A 101 -14.99 1.61 7.80
N ASN A 102 -14.91 0.76 6.77
CA ASN A 102 -13.73 0.65 5.91
C ASN A 102 -13.43 1.96 5.18
N CYS A 103 -14.43 2.71 4.74
CA CYS A 103 -14.25 4.03 4.13
C CYS A 103 -13.64 5.03 5.11
N ILE A 104 -14.14 5.08 6.36
CA ILE A 104 -13.62 5.97 7.40
C ILE A 104 -12.14 5.68 7.64
N LEU A 105 -11.80 4.40 7.83
CA LEU A 105 -10.42 3.96 8.08
C LEU A 105 -9.52 4.20 6.85
N ALA A 106 -9.99 3.87 5.64
CA ALA A 106 -9.23 4.09 4.41
C ALA A 106 -8.91 5.58 4.18
N ILE A 107 -9.83 6.48 4.49
CA ILE A 107 -9.58 7.93 4.38
C ILE A 107 -8.51 8.36 5.39
N ALA A 108 -8.57 7.88 6.63
CA ALA A 108 -7.57 8.18 7.64
C ALA A 108 -6.19 7.63 7.27
N ASP A 109 -6.11 6.38 6.83
CA ASP A 109 -4.90 5.73 6.33
C ASP A 109 -4.32 6.49 5.13
N SER A 110 -5.16 6.98 4.22
CA SER A 110 -4.76 7.82 3.10
C SER A 110 -4.14 9.15 3.54
N ILE A 111 -4.68 9.81 4.58
CA ILE A 111 -4.07 11.03 5.14
C ILE A 111 -2.67 10.73 5.67
N SER A 112 -2.55 9.69 6.48
CA SER A 112 -1.26 9.22 7.02
C SER A 112 -0.27 8.90 5.90
N LEU A 113 -0.69 8.14 4.89
CA LEU A 113 0.12 7.74 3.74
C LEU A 113 0.67 8.96 2.99
N VAL A 114 -0.19 9.92 2.61
CA VAL A 114 0.20 11.10 1.84
C VAL A 114 1.14 12.00 2.66
N VAL A 115 0.86 12.18 3.95
CA VAL A 115 1.76 12.93 4.85
C VAL A 115 3.13 12.27 4.94
N PHE A 116 3.20 10.97 5.22
CA PHE A 116 4.48 10.30 5.37
C PHE A 116 5.27 10.22 4.07
N GLN A 117 4.61 10.05 2.92
CA GLN A 117 5.29 10.06 1.62
C GLN A 117 5.83 11.44 1.26
N SER A 118 5.08 12.51 1.51
CA SER A 118 5.49 13.88 1.18
C SER A 118 6.61 14.38 2.10
N ASP A 119 6.65 13.94 3.36
CA ASP A 119 7.66 14.35 4.37
C ASP A 119 8.72 13.27 4.66
N MET A 120 8.74 12.15 3.92
CA MET A 120 9.59 11.00 4.23
C MET A 120 11.07 11.38 4.41
N ARG A 121 11.57 12.22 3.51
CA ARG A 121 12.93 12.77 3.54
C ARG A 121 13.20 13.62 4.78
N ALA A 122 12.26 14.49 5.15
CA ALA A 122 12.38 15.34 6.32
C ALA A 122 12.33 14.52 7.63
N LEU A 123 11.52 13.47 7.67
CA LEU A 123 11.34 12.61 8.84
C LEU A 123 12.56 11.70 9.08
N VAL A 124 13.04 11.04 8.03
CA VAL A 124 14.08 10.00 8.11
C VAL A 124 15.48 10.58 7.94
N GLY A 125 15.63 11.64 7.13
CA GLY A 125 16.90 12.21 6.71
C GLY A 125 17.50 11.50 5.49
N GLU A 126 18.22 12.25 4.64
CA GLU A 126 18.75 11.74 3.36
C GLU A 126 19.63 10.49 3.51
N LYS A 127 20.51 10.49 4.52
CA LYS A 127 21.44 9.37 4.76
C LYS A 127 20.75 8.04 5.07
N LEU A 128 19.53 8.09 5.61
CA LEU A 128 18.78 6.90 6.06
C LEU A 128 17.57 6.61 5.17
N LEU A 129 17.26 7.48 4.20
CA LEU A 129 16.08 7.38 3.35
C LEU A 129 16.01 6.05 2.60
N GLU A 130 17.11 5.68 1.95
CA GLU A 130 17.19 4.43 1.20
C GLU A 130 17.07 3.22 2.12
N THR A 131 17.78 3.23 3.25
CA THR A 131 17.71 2.18 4.26
C THR A 131 16.28 2.00 4.77
N TYR A 132 15.56 3.10 5.01
CA TYR A 132 14.16 3.07 5.39
C TYR A 132 13.27 2.46 4.31
N ILE A 133 13.42 2.87 3.04
CA ILE A 133 12.62 2.31 1.93
C ILE A 133 12.82 0.80 1.82
N ILE A 134 14.06 0.33 1.95
CA ILE A 134 14.39 -1.11 1.91
C ILE A 134 13.76 -1.85 3.09
N TYR A 135 13.91 -1.36 4.33
CA TYR A 135 13.35 -2.02 5.50
C TYR A 135 11.82 -1.97 5.54
N ASN A 136 11.22 -0.83 5.19
CA ASN A 136 9.78 -0.70 5.07
C ASN A 136 9.23 -1.70 4.05
N ARG A 137 9.91 -1.88 2.90
CA ARG A 137 9.51 -2.87 1.91
C ARG A 137 9.55 -4.30 2.45
N ILE A 138 10.57 -4.68 3.20
CA ILE A 138 10.66 -6.01 3.84
C ILE A 138 9.52 -6.18 4.83
N VAL A 139 9.34 -5.22 5.74
CA VAL A 139 8.27 -5.22 6.75
C VAL A 139 6.91 -5.39 6.08
N THR A 140 6.56 -4.56 5.10
CA THR A 140 5.27 -4.63 4.41
C THR A 140 5.05 -5.98 3.73
N ARG A 141 6.09 -6.59 3.13
CA ARG A 141 5.98 -7.92 2.51
C ARG A 141 5.77 -9.03 3.53
N ILE A 142 6.40 -8.95 4.70
CA ILE A 142 6.16 -9.88 5.81
C ILE A 142 4.72 -9.71 6.32
N MET A 143 4.28 -8.47 6.54
CA MET A 143 2.94 -8.20 7.05
C MET A 143 1.84 -8.68 6.10
N LEU A 144 2.02 -8.55 4.79
CA LEU A 144 1.05 -9.06 3.79
C LEU A 144 0.82 -10.59 3.87
N ILE A 145 1.77 -11.36 4.42
CA ILE A 145 1.60 -12.80 4.65
C ILE A 145 1.04 -13.04 6.06
N VAL A 146 1.62 -12.37 7.06
CA VAL A 146 1.30 -12.60 8.47
C VAL A 146 -0.13 -12.16 8.82
N THR A 147 -0.59 -11.03 8.27
CA THR A 147 -1.88 -10.44 8.65
C THR A 147 -3.08 -11.27 8.23
N PRO A 148 -3.21 -11.81 6.99
CA PRO A 148 -4.36 -12.67 6.66
C PRO A 148 -4.32 -14.00 7.41
N LEU A 149 -3.13 -14.56 7.67
CA LEU A 149 -2.97 -15.77 8.48
C LEU A 149 -3.49 -15.55 9.91
N LEU A 150 -3.05 -14.45 10.55
CA LEU A 150 -3.55 -14.08 11.88
C LEU A 150 -5.03 -13.76 11.84
N GLY A 151 -5.52 -13.06 10.82
CA GLY A 151 -6.93 -12.71 10.65
C GLY A 151 -7.85 -13.93 10.55
N GLY A 152 -7.44 -14.96 9.80
CA GLY A 152 -8.17 -16.23 9.71
C GLY A 152 -8.19 -17.01 11.04
N LEU A 153 -7.07 -17.05 11.77
CA LEU A 153 -6.98 -17.71 13.07
C LEU A 153 -7.75 -16.96 14.17
N ILE A 154 -7.66 -15.63 14.20
CA ILE A 154 -8.38 -14.80 15.18
C ILE A 154 -9.88 -14.87 14.93
N TYR A 155 -10.30 -14.89 13.67
CA TYR A 155 -11.70 -15.01 13.30
C TYR A 155 -12.32 -16.34 13.78
N SER A 156 -11.59 -17.46 13.75
CA SER A 156 -12.13 -18.75 14.18
C SER A 156 -12.31 -18.89 15.69
N ILE A 157 -11.71 -17.98 16.49
CA ILE A 157 -11.67 -18.08 17.96
C ILE A 157 -12.42 -16.91 18.63
N ILE A 158 -12.59 -15.77 17.96
CA ILE A 158 -13.04 -14.53 18.60
C ILE A 158 -14.18 -13.82 17.84
N ASN A 159 -15.09 -13.19 18.59
CA ASN A 159 -16.23 -12.42 18.05
C ASN A 159 -15.82 -11.07 17.43
N VAL A 160 -16.66 -10.53 16.54
CA VAL A 160 -16.49 -9.24 15.83
C VAL A 160 -16.12 -8.09 16.76
N LYS A 161 -16.74 -7.99 17.95
CA LYS A 161 -16.41 -6.92 18.92
C LYS A 161 -14.95 -6.95 19.37
N SER A 162 -14.38 -8.12 19.56
CA SER A 162 -12.98 -8.24 19.96
C SER A 162 -12.03 -7.89 18.82
N ILE A 163 -12.42 -8.18 17.57
CA ILE A 163 -11.65 -7.77 16.39
C ILE A 163 -11.61 -6.23 16.30
N LEU A 164 -12.74 -5.55 16.54
CA LEU A 164 -12.77 -4.09 16.65
C LEU A 164 -11.90 -3.57 17.79
N MET A 165 -11.86 -4.28 18.93
CA MET A 165 -11.01 -3.91 20.06
C MET A 165 -9.51 -4.04 19.71
N ILE A 166 -9.12 -5.10 19.01
CA ILE A 166 -7.75 -5.27 18.51
C ILE A 166 -7.40 -4.11 17.57
N ALA A 167 -8.28 -3.81 16.61
CA ALA A 167 -8.09 -2.69 15.68
C ALA A 167 -7.98 -1.34 16.41
N PHE A 168 -8.82 -1.12 17.43
CA PHE A 168 -8.76 0.09 18.25
C PHE A 168 -7.43 0.21 18.99
N ILE A 169 -6.94 -0.88 19.59
CA ILE A 169 -5.65 -0.91 20.28
C ILE A 169 -4.50 -0.62 19.32
N THR A 170 -4.53 -1.19 18.11
CA THR A 170 -3.49 -0.93 17.09
C THR A 170 -3.53 0.51 16.61
N GLU A 171 -4.70 1.09 16.31
CA GLU A 171 -4.83 2.52 15.95
C GLU A 171 -4.36 3.42 17.10
N PHE A 172 -4.67 3.05 18.35
CA PHE A 172 -4.23 3.82 19.50
C PHE A 172 -2.70 3.79 19.67
N LEU A 173 -2.08 2.63 19.45
CA LEU A 173 -0.64 2.47 19.42
C LEU A 173 0.00 3.29 18.29
N SER A 174 -0.62 3.29 17.10
CA SER A 174 -0.20 4.12 15.97
C SER A 174 -0.19 5.61 16.34
N LEU A 175 -1.28 6.11 16.92
CA LEU A 175 -1.37 7.48 17.44
C LEU A 175 -0.26 7.78 18.46
N LEU A 176 0.01 6.89 19.42
CA LEU A 176 1.09 7.08 20.39
C LEU A 176 2.45 7.21 19.70
N ILE A 177 2.76 6.32 18.74
CA ILE A 177 4.00 6.36 17.96
C ILE A 177 4.14 7.70 17.23
N ILE A 178 3.05 8.19 16.62
CA ILE A 178 3.00 9.47 15.90
C ILE A 178 3.23 10.65 16.83
N LEU A 179 2.68 10.63 18.05
CA LEU A 179 2.92 11.68 19.04
C LEU A 179 4.41 11.80 19.40
N PHE A 180 5.11 10.66 19.53
CA PHE A 180 6.56 10.61 19.78
C PHE A 180 7.43 10.93 18.55
N MET A 181 6.87 10.95 17.34
CA MET A 181 7.60 11.38 16.15
C MET A 181 7.85 12.88 16.14
N LYS A 182 9.07 13.24 15.74
CA LYS A 182 9.46 14.64 15.52
C LYS A 182 9.25 14.98 14.04
N PHE A 183 8.20 15.74 13.76
CA PHE A 183 8.02 16.39 12.48
C PHE A 183 8.90 17.64 12.45
N THR A 184 9.83 17.68 11.52
CA THR A 184 10.64 18.88 11.26
C THR A 184 9.70 19.92 10.71
N LYS A 185 9.44 21.00 11.47
CA LYS A 185 8.71 22.16 10.98
C LYS A 185 9.53 22.80 9.87
N LEU A 186 9.38 22.36 8.63
CA LEU A 186 9.79 23.17 7.49
C LEU A 186 8.90 24.42 7.51
N ASN A 187 9.50 25.55 7.91
CA ASN A 187 8.88 26.86 8.14
C ASN A 187 7.61 27.11 7.32
N VAL A 188 6.45 26.84 7.93
CA VAL A 188 5.15 27.34 7.46
C VAL A 188 5.19 28.87 7.33
N ALA A 189 6.02 29.53 8.14
CA ALA A 189 6.23 30.98 8.15
C ALA A 189 6.85 31.55 6.85
N ASN A 190 7.68 30.80 6.12
CA ASN A 190 8.20 31.25 4.81
C ASN A 190 7.33 30.78 3.63
N GLN A 191 6.38 29.86 3.87
CA GLN A 191 5.56 29.22 2.83
C GLN A 191 4.24 29.94 2.58
N ALA A 192 3.73 30.70 3.56
CA ALA A 192 2.59 31.59 3.38
C ALA A 192 2.86 32.80 2.44
N ILE A 193 4.13 33.09 2.14
CA ILE A 193 4.54 34.24 1.31
C ILE A 193 4.47 33.91 -0.20
N HIS A 194 4.50 32.63 -0.58
CA HIS A 194 4.46 32.20 -1.99
C HIS A 194 3.22 31.42 -2.41
N GLN A 195 2.32 31.09 -1.47
CA GLN A 195 1.02 30.53 -1.84
C GLN A 195 0.08 31.68 -2.22
N ASN A 196 -0.18 31.81 -3.53
CA ASN A 196 -1.30 32.61 -4.01
C ASN A 196 -2.55 32.20 -3.23
N LYS A 197 -3.12 33.12 -2.44
CA LYS A 197 -4.36 32.91 -1.66
C LYS A 197 -5.56 32.43 -2.50
N ASN A 198 -5.42 32.42 -3.83
CA ASN A 198 -6.43 32.00 -4.82
C ASN A 198 -6.02 30.77 -5.67
N SER A 199 -5.13 29.87 -5.20
CA SER A 199 -4.85 28.64 -5.96
C SER A 199 -6.02 27.65 -5.87
N ASN A 200 -6.81 27.56 -6.94
CA ASN A 200 -7.81 26.51 -7.11
C ASN A 200 -7.11 25.16 -7.28
N PHE A 201 -7.65 24.09 -6.68
CA PHE A 201 -7.18 22.70 -6.83
C PHE A 201 -6.86 22.34 -8.29
N TYR A 202 -7.72 22.76 -9.21
CA TYR A 202 -7.53 22.55 -10.64
C TYR A 202 -6.26 23.21 -11.21
N ASN A 203 -5.92 24.42 -10.75
CA ASN A 203 -4.72 25.12 -11.20
C ASN A 203 -3.45 24.45 -10.67
N ASP A 204 -3.47 23.99 -9.42
CA ASP A 204 -2.35 23.24 -8.83
C ASP A 204 -2.15 21.89 -9.54
N PHE A 205 -3.23 21.17 -9.84
CA PHE A 205 -3.15 19.93 -10.63
C PHE A 205 -2.61 20.17 -12.05
N LYS A 206 -3.07 21.24 -12.70
CA LYS A 206 -2.59 21.63 -14.04
C LYS A 206 -1.10 21.97 -14.03
N GLU A 207 -0.61 22.65 -12.99
CA GLU A 207 0.80 22.98 -12.83
C GLU A 207 1.67 21.73 -12.69
N VAL A 208 1.27 20.77 -11.85
CA VAL A 208 1.97 19.47 -11.72
C VAL A 208 1.97 18.71 -13.04
N PHE A 209 0.82 18.63 -13.71
CA PHE A 209 0.70 17.94 -14.99
C PHE A 209 1.62 18.57 -16.05
N GLN A 210 1.63 19.91 -16.14
CA GLN A 210 2.50 20.63 -17.05
C GLN A 210 3.98 20.42 -16.73
N PHE A 211 4.36 20.44 -15.45
CA PHE A 211 5.73 20.18 -15.02
C PHE A 211 6.20 18.77 -15.39
N VAL A 212 5.37 17.75 -15.13
CA VAL A 212 5.68 16.36 -15.48
C VAL A 212 5.83 16.23 -17.00
N ARG A 213 4.95 16.87 -17.77
CA ARG A 213 5.00 16.84 -19.25
C ARG A 213 6.26 17.49 -19.81
N ILE A 214 6.76 18.57 -19.21
CA ILE A 214 7.98 19.26 -19.65
C ILE A 214 9.23 18.45 -19.29
N ASN A 215 9.27 17.84 -18.11
CA ASN A 215 10.39 17.00 -17.69
C ASN A 215 10.31 15.60 -18.32
N LYS A 216 10.96 15.43 -19.48
CA LYS A 216 10.96 14.17 -20.26
C LYS A 216 11.27 12.92 -19.42
N LEU A 217 12.20 13.01 -18.47
CA LEU A 217 12.55 11.90 -17.56
C LEU A 217 11.40 11.57 -16.58
N LEU A 218 10.77 12.59 -15.99
CA LEU A 218 9.61 12.39 -15.11
C LEU A 218 8.42 11.86 -15.89
N TYR A 219 8.11 12.43 -17.06
CA TYR A 219 7.06 11.93 -17.94
C TYR A 219 7.26 10.43 -18.26
N LEU A 220 8.47 10.03 -18.64
CA LEU A 220 8.81 8.63 -18.88
C LEU A 220 8.59 7.77 -17.64
N ILE A 221 9.06 8.19 -16.45
CA ILE A 221 8.86 7.45 -15.20
C ILE A 221 7.38 7.30 -14.87
N PHE A 222 6.58 8.36 -14.98
CA PHE A 222 5.15 8.33 -14.69
C PHE A 222 4.40 7.47 -15.70
N PHE A 223 4.64 7.66 -16.99
CA PHE A 223 3.97 6.92 -18.06
C PHE A 223 4.30 5.43 -18.03
N THR A 224 5.59 5.09 -17.87
CA THR A 224 6.01 3.68 -17.72
C THR A 224 5.47 3.08 -16.43
N SER A 225 5.46 3.82 -15.31
CA SER A 225 4.82 3.35 -14.07
C SER A 225 3.33 3.09 -14.27
N PHE A 226 2.61 3.98 -14.95
CA PHE A 226 1.19 3.79 -15.24
C PHE A 226 0.97 2.52 -16.07
N LEU A 227 1.67 2.38 -17.21
CA LEU A 227 1.54 1.21 -18.07
C LEU A 227 1.87 -0.10 -17.33
N ILE A 228 2.99 -0.13 -16.60
CA ILE A 228 3.44 -1.31 -15.87
C ILE A 228 2.42 -1.70 -14.79
N ASN A 229 1.94 -0.73 -14.00
CA ASN A 229 0.95 -1.03 -12.95
C ASN A 229 -0.41 -1.44 -13.54
N PHE A 230 -0.84 -0.80 -14.64
CA PHE A 230 -2.08 -1.14 -15.32
C PHE A 230 -2.04 -2.58 -15.86
N LEU A 231 -1.03 -2.91 -16.66
CA LEU A 231 -0.84 -4.27 -17.19
C LEU A 231 -0.69 -5.30 -16.07
N PHE A 232 0.06 -4.98 -15.02
CA PHE A 232 0.25 -5.87 -13.88
C PHE A 232 -1.05 -6.12 -13.10
N SER A 233 -1.95 -5.14 -13.03
CA SER A 233 -3.26 -5.31 -12.41
C SER A 233 -4.11 -6.34 -13.16
N PHE A 234 -4.10 -6.31 -14.51
CA PHE A 234 -4.76 -7.33 -15.33
C PHE A 234 -4.16 -8.72 -15.11
N ILE A 235 -2.84 -8.84 -15.05
CA ILE A 235 -2.17 -10.12 -14.78
C ILE A 235 -2.55 -10.62 -13.38
N THR A 236 -2.53 -9.76 -12.37
CA THR A 236 -2.80 -10.16 -10.97
C THR A 236 -4.24 -10.65 -10.80
N ILE A 237 -5.22 -9.90 -11.32
CA ILE A 237 -6.64 -10.27 -11.23
C ILE A 237 -6.94 -11.47 -12.14
N GLY A 238 -6.49 -11.42 -13.39
CA GLY A 238 -6.77 -12.48 -14.38
C GLY A 238 -6.16 -13.83 -14.01
N THR A 239 -4.96 -13.83 -13.42
CA THR A 239 -4.35 -15.08 -12.93
C THR A 239 -5.13 -15.65 -11.76
N GLN A 240 -5.49 -14.84 -10.76
CA GLN A 240 -6.28 -15.28 -9.61
C GLN A 240 -7.63 -15.87 -10.02
N THR A 241 -8.35 -15.20 -10.95
CA THR A 241 -9.64 -15.72 -11.45
C THR A 241 -9.48 -16.99 -12.28
N SER A 242 -8.42 -17.10 -13.09
CA SER A 242 -8.16 -18.29 -13.91
C SER A 242 -7.82 -19.52 -13.04
N ILE A 243 -7.04 -19.33 -11.98
CA ILE A 243 -6.68 -20.39 -11.01
C ILE A 243 -7.92 -21.03 -10.42
N VAL A 244 -8.92 -20.22 -10.03
CA VAL A 244 -10.15 -20.72 -9.40
C VAL A 244 -11.14 -21.26 -10.43
N ASN A 245 -11.42 -20.49 -11.49
CA ASN A 245 -12.53 -20.80 -12.39
C ASN A 245 -12.16 -21.75 -13.53
N ILE A 246 -10.91 -21.75 -13.98
CA ILE A 246 -10.45 -22.55 -15.13
C ILE A 246 -9.67 -23.77 -14.65
N PHE A 247 -8.79 -23.60 -13.66
CA PHE A 247 -7.93 -24.66 -13.16
C PHE A 247 -8.46 -25.37 -11.92
N HIS A 248 -9.60 -24.91 -11.38
CA HIS A 248 -10.28 -25.49 -10.22
C HIS A 248 -9.34 -25.71 -9.01
N LEU A 249 -8.33 -24.84 -8.89
CA LEU A 249 -7.36 -24.89 -7.79
C LEU A 249 -7.97 -24.24 -6.55
N SER A 250 -7.66 -24.82 -5.39
CA SER A 250 -8.17 -24.37 -4.09
C SER A 250 -7.64 -22.98 -3.69
N ALA A 251 -8.37 -22.31 -2.80
CA ALA A 251 -7.94 -21.04 -2.20
C ALA A 251 -6.55 -21.13 -1.52
N SER A 252 -6.16 -22.31 -1.01
CA SER A 252 -4.82 -22.56 -0.47
C SER A 252 -3.71 -22.33 -1.50
N ASN A 253 -3.98 -22.60 -2.78
CA ASN A 253 -3.01 -22.41 -3.86
C ASN A 253 -2.80 -20.93 -4.17
N ILE A 254 -3.84 -20.10 -4.08
CA ILE A 254 -3.70 -18.63 -4.17
C ILE A 254 -2.83 -18.10 -3.02
N GLY A 255 -3.02 -18.60 -1.80
CA GLY A 255 -2.19 -18.26 -0.65
C GLY A 255 -0.71 -18.65 -0.84
N LEU A 256 -0.45 -19.85 -1.38
CA LEU A 256 0.90 -20.29 -1.75
C LEU A 256 1.55 -19.34 -2.77
N ILE A 257 0.82 -18.95 -3.82
CA ILE A 257 1.30 -18.02 -4.84
C ILE A 257 1.67 -16.67 -4.22
N GLY A 258 0.79 -16.11 -3.39
CA GLY A 258 1.07 -14.85 -2.68
C GLY A 258 2.33 -14.93 -1.79
N THR A 259 2.56 -16.09 -1.18
CA THR A 259 3.76 -16.37 -0.38
C THR A 259 5.01 -16.34 -1.25
N PHE A 260 5.01 -17.00 -2.41
CA PHE A 260 6.17 -17.01 -3.33
C PHE A 260 6.44 -15.64 -3.96
N VAL A 261 5.41 -14.84 -4.28
CA VAL A 261 5.59 -13.43 -4.66
C VAL A 261 6.31 -12.65 -3.55
N SER A 262 5.87 -12.82 -2.31
CA SER A 262 6.45 -12.12 -1.17
C SER A 262 7.89 -12.56 -0.91
N LEU A 263 8.19 -13.86 -1.01
CA LEU A 263 9.53 -14.42 -0.90
C LEU A 263 10.49 -13.84 -1.96
N GLY A 264 10.10 -13.86 -3.24
CA GLY A 264 10.91 -13.28 -4.31
C GLY A 264 11.19 -11.79 -4.09
N SER A 265 10.19 -11.05 -3.58
CA SER A 265 10.35 -9.64 -3.24
C SER A 265 11.31 -9.43 -2.07
N ILE A 266 11.21 -10.23 -1.00
CA ILE A 266 12.07 -10.12 0.20
C ILE A 266 13.52 -10.45 -0.15
N LEU A 267 13.77 -11.57 -0.84
CA LEU A 267 15.12 -12.00 -1.25
C LEU A 267 15.82 -10.93 -2.10
N THR A 268 15.08 -10.31 -3.01
CA THR A 268 15.60 -9.22 -3.85
C THR A 268 15.90 -7.98 -3.03
N THR A 269 15.00 -7.62 -2.10
CA THR A 269 15.13 -6.43 -1.26
C THR A 269 16.33 -6.54 -0.32
N LEU A 270 16.57 -7.71 0.29
CA LEU A 270 17.73 -7.98 1.14
C LEU A 270 19.05 -7.84 0.38
N ASN A 271 19.08 -8.22 -0.90
CA ASN A 271 20.27 -8.14 -1.74
C ASN A 271 20.42 -6.79 -2.48
N MET A 272 19.47 -5.86 -2.33
CA MET A 272 19.45 -4.59 -3.06
C MET A 272 20.75 -3.78 -2.88
N ASN A 273 21.27 -3.72 -1.66
CA ASN A 273 22.53 -3.00 -1.36
C ASN A 273 23.74 -3.57 -2.14
N LYS A 274 23.77 -4.89 -2.37
CA LYS A 274 24.84 -5.54 -3.15
C LYS A 274 24.65 -5.30 -4.64
N LEU A 275 23.40 -5.42 -5.10
CA LEU A 275 23.04 -5.25 -6.51
C LEU A 275 23.30 -3.81 -6.98
N LYS A 276 23.12 -2.81 -6.10
CA LYS A 276 23.18 -1.37 -6.42
C LYS A 276 24.49 -0.93 -7.08
N LYS A 277 25.59 -1.65 -6.86
CA LYS A 277 26.89 -1.36 -7.48
C LYS A 277 26.82 -1.24 -9.02
N LYS A 278 25.78 -1.82 -9.64
CA LYS A 278 25.51 -1.80 -11.07
C LYS A 278 24.65 -0.62 -11.59
N GLY A 279 24.12 0.21 -10.69
CA GLY A 279 23.27 1.35 -11.03
C GLY A 279 21.78 1.01 -11.21
N TYR A 280 20.90 1.89 -10.75
CA TYR A 280 19.45 1.61 -10.66
C TYR A 280 18.74 1.51 -12.03
N ASN A 281 19.25 2.13 -13.09
CA ASN A 281 18.66 2.03 -14.43
C ASN A 281 18.65 0.58 -14.93
N GLN A 282 19.69 -0.20 -14.61
CA GLN A 282 19.76 -1.60 -15.02
C GLN A 282 18.68 -2.46 -14.35
N PHE A 283 18.26 -2.12 -13.13
CA PHE A 283 17.15 -2.80 -12.46
C PHE A 283 15.82 -2.53 -13.12
N PHE A 284 15.63 -1.33 -13.65
CA PHE A 284 14.41 -1.00 -14.37
C PHE A 284 14.26 -1.89 -15.61
N TYR A 285 15.31 -1.97 -16.44
CA TYR A 285 15.31 -2.84 -17.62
C TYR A 285 15.16 -4.32 -17.26
N LEU A 286 15.88 -4.79 -16.24
CA LEU A 286 15.77 -6.17 -15.76
C LEU A 286 14.36 -6.46 -15.24
N SER A 287 13.74 -5.54 -14.51
CA SER A 287 12.37 -5.70 -14.01
C SER A 287 11.37 -5.87 -15.15
N ILE A 288 11.47 -5.05 -16.21
CA ILE A 288 10.60 -5.15 -17.39
C ILE A 288 10.82 -6.48 -18.11
N ALA A 289 12.08 -6.89 -18.28
CA ALA A 289 12.40 -8.16 -18.93
C ALA A 289 11.86 -9.36 -18.14
N LEU A 290 12.00 -9.36 -16.81
CA LEU A 290 11.42 -10.40 -15.95
C LEU A 290 9.88 -10.36 -15.98
N MET A 291 9.26 -9.19 -16.08
CA MET A 291 7.80 -9.08 -16.24
C MET A 291 7.31 -9.68 -17.56
N ALA A 292 8.02 -9.44 -18.66
CA ALA A 292 7.72 -10.08 -19.94
C ALA A 292 7.88 -11.61 -19.86
N LEU A 293 8.93 -12.08 -19.18
CA LEU A 293 9.18 -13.51 -18.96
C LEU A 293 8.05 -14.19 -18.17
N ILE A 294 7.48 -13.51 -17.16
CA ILE A 294 6.36 -14.04 -16.37
C ILE A 294 5.12 -14.28 -17.24
N ILE A 295 4.83 -13.37 -18.18
CA ILE A 295 3.69 -13.54 -19.10
C ILE A 295 3.89 -14.81 -19.92
N ILE A 296 5.09 -15.01 -20.47
CA ILE A 296 5.43 -16.21 -21.25
C ILE A 296 5.28 -17.47 -20.38
N ILE A 297 5.87 -17.47 -19.18
CA ILE A 297 5.82 -18.62 -18.24
C ILE A 297 4.38 -18.97 -17.87
N ASN A 298 3.53 -17.99 -17.60
CA ASN A 298 2.14 -18.24 -17.22
C ASN A 298 1.23 -18.63 -18.40
N LEU A 299 1.65 -18.37 -19.64
CA LEU A 299 0.94 -18.82 -20.84
C LEU A 299 1.23 -20.28 -21.19
N ILE A 300 2.45 -20.78 -20.91
CA ILE A 300 2.86 -22.16 -21.26
C ILE A 300 1.88 -23.25 -20.76
N PRO A 301 1.40 -23.22 -19.51
CA PRO A 301 0.45 -24.22 -19.00
C PRO A 301 -0.90 -24.25 -19.72
N PHE A 302 -1.30 -23.13 -20.33
CA PHE A 302 -2.55 -23.03 -21.10
C PHE A 302 -2.49 -23.81 -22.41
N PHE A 303 -1.28 -24.05 -22.95
CA PHE A 303 -1.08 -24.69 -24.25
C PHE A 303 -0.55 -26.12 -24.18
N ILE A 304 0.24 -26.48 -23.15
CA ILE A 304 1.09 -27.69 -23.23
C ILE A 304 0.87 -28.68 -22.06
N LEU A 305 0.69 -28.22 -20.81
CA LEU A 305 0.87 -29.07 -19.61
C LEU A 305 -0.07 -28.71 -18.43
N SER A 306 -1.35 -29.04 -18.52
CA SER A 306 -2.34 -28.74 -17.45
C SER A 306 -1.96 -29.32 -16.07
N ASN A 307 -1.35 -30.52 -16.03
CA ASN A 307 -1.00 -31.20 -14.77
C ASN A 307 0.14 -30.53 -13.97
N TYR A 308 0.97 -29.67 -14.59
CA TYR A 308 2.10 -29.00 -13.92
C TYR A 308 1.87 -27.51 -13.72
N ILE A 309 0.65 -27.02 -13.94
CA ILE A 309 0.35 -25.60 -13.94
C ILE A 309 0.74 -24.91 -12.63
N LEU A 310 0.53 -25.56 -11.50
CA LEU A 310 0.82 -25.01 -10.18
C LEU A 310 2.32 -24.72 -10.02
N VAL A 311 3.19 -25.59 -10.56
CA VAL A 311 4.65 -25.40 -10.53
C VAL A 311 5.06 -24.18 -11.36
N PHE A 312 4.52 -24.04 -12.58
CA PHE A 312 4.81 -22.88 -13.42
C PHE A 312 4.31 -21.58 -12.80
N ILE A 313 3.11 -21.58 -12.21
CA ILE A 313 2.57 -20.40 -11.52
C ILE A 313 3.44 -20.05 -10.29
N ILE A 314 3.89 -21.04 -9.52
CA ILE A 314 4.81 -20.81 -8.39
C ILE A 314 6.11 -20.17 -8.87
N ILE A 315 6.75 -20.72 -9.90
CA ILE A 315 7.99 -20.18 -10.46
C ILE A 315 7.77 -18.76 -10.98
N GLY A 316 6.70 -18.54 -11.75
CA GLY A 316 6.32 -17.23 -12.26
C GLY A 316 6.04 -16.22 -11.13
N SER A 317 5.42 -16.66 -10.05
CA SER A 317 5.12 -15.82 -8.88
C SER A 317 6.38 -15.38 -8.13
N LEU A 318 7.36 -16.27 -7.97
CA LEU A 318 8.66 -15.94 -7.38
C LEU A 318 9.39 -14.90 -8.24
N ILE A 319 9.44 -15.11 -9.56
CA ILE A 319 10.03 -14.15 -10.51
C ILE A 319 9.28 -12.81 -10.46
N GLY A 320 7.95 -12.83 -10.31
CA GLY A 320 7.12 -11.64 -10.11
C GLY A 320 7.49 -10.87 -8.84
N GLY A 321 7.73 -11.59 -7.75
CA GLY A 321 8.29 -11.02 -6.53
C GLY A 321 9.59 -10.25 -6.79
N VAL A 322 10.52 -10.87 -7.52
CA VAL A 322 11.82 -10.26 -7.89
C VAL A 322 11.62 -9.03 -8.75
N ALA A 323 10.84 -9.15 -9.83
CA ALA A 323 10.61 -8.07 -10.78
C ALA A 323 9.96 -6.84 -10.11
N THR A 324 8.94 -7.06 -9.28
CA THR A 324 8.26 -5.96 -8.58
C THR A 324 9.19 -5.25 -7.59
N ALA A 325 10.08 -5.96 -6.89
CA ALA A 325 11.05 -5.35 -5.99
C ALA A 325 12.11 -4.53 -6.74
N LEU A 326 12.64 -5.06 -7.85
CA LEU A 326 13.59 -4.35 -8.72
C LEU A 326 13.00 -3.07 -9.33
N PHE A 327 11.69 -3.04 -9.59
CA PHE A 327 11.00 -1.85 -10.09
C PHE A 327 10.70 -0.84 -8.98
N THR A 328 10.02 -1.29 -7.93
CA THR A 328 9.40 -0.38 -6.95
C THR A 328 10.38 0.32 -6.02
N ILE A 329 11.47 -0.35 -5.60
CA ILE A 329 12.45 0.24 -4.69
C ILE A 329 13.19 1.40 -5.37
N PRO A 330 13.82 1.21 -6.55
CA PRO A 330 14.47 2.32 -7.24
C PRO A 330 13.49 3.42 -7.62
N ASN A 331 12.26 3.09 -8.06
CA ASN A 331 11.26 4.09 -8.39
C ASN A 331 10.89 4.96 -7.17
N SER A 332 10.74 4.34 -6.00
CA SER A 332 10.47 5.06 -4.74
C SER A 332 11.63 5.96 -4.35
N ILE A 333 12.87 5.48 -4.50
CA ILE A 333 14.09 6.27 -4.26
C ILE A 333 14.16 7.43 -5.26
N TYR A 334 13.98 7.18 -6.56
CA TYR A 334 14.09 8.21 -7.61
C TYR A 334 13.04 9.30 -7.48
N LYS A 335 11.77 8.94 -7.23
CA LYS A 335 10.71 9.93 -6.97
C LYS A 335 11.06 10.78 -5.76
N GLN A 336 11.58 10.14 -4.72
CA GLN A 336 12.06 10.87 -3.55
C GLN A 336 13.29 11.71 -3.91
N LEU A 337 14.20 11.27 -4.76
CA LEU A 337 15.45 11.98 -5.04
C LEU A 337 15.31 13.19 -5.98
N ILE A 338 14.58 13.01 -7.07
CA ILE A 338 14.55 13.92 -8.22
C ILE A 338 13.45 14.97 -8.11
N LEU A 339 12.29 14.64 -7.53
CA LEU A 339 11.19 15.59 -7.47
C LEU A 339 11.54 16.75 -6.51
N PRO A 340 11.42 18.02 -6.94
CA PRO A 340 11.63 19.14 -6.04
C PRO A 340 10.54 19.15 -4.97
N GLU A 341 10.85 19.64 -3.76
CA GLU A 341 9.97 19.49 -2.59
C GLU A 341 8.61 20.17 -2.76
N ASN A 342 8.52 21.22 -3.57
CA ASN A 342 7.27 21.90 -3.93
C ASN A 342 6.35 21.05 -4.81
N ILE A 343 6.88 20.08 -5.55
CA ILE A 343 6.12 19.20 -6.48
C ILE A 343 5.86 17.83 -5.87
N LYS A 344 6.62 17.41 -4.85
CA LYS A 344 6.26 16.21 -4.06
C LYS A 344 5.04 16.40 -3.17
N LYS A 345 4.71 17.67 -2.93
CA LYS A 345 3.70 18.17 -2.01
C LYS A 345 2.32 18.21 -2.71
N LYS A 346 2.30 18.78 -3.92
CA LYS A 346 1.17 18.77 -4.86
C LYS A 346 1.00 17.40 -5.52
#